data_AF-A0A7G5H0Y4-F1
#
_entry.id   AF-A0A7G5H0Y4-F1
#
_cell.length_a   1.000
_cell.length_b   1.000
_cell.length_c   1.000
_cell.angle_alpha   90.00
_cell.angle_beta   90.00
_cell.angle_gamma   90.00
#
_symmetry.space_group_name_H-M   'P 1'
#
loop_
_entity.id
_entity.type
_entity.pdbx_description
1 polymer ?
#
loop_
_entity_poly.entity_id
_entity_poly.type
_entity_poly.pdbx_seq_one_letter_code
_entity_poly.pdbx_strand_id
1 'polypeptide(L)'
;MNKRPSGYFPIGYCCQLLVVILSTIVTAFAQGQRPVAQHPLAQHLLKFEHLGTTQGLSNNRLFCIYKDREGFMWFGTDDGLNRYDGYTFKVYKPDPADPNNHMALNTVWDMLESRSGEIWFVTPGGGLHRLNKQTGRINYFRIGPDRSERFKPYDICYTMMEDKQGFLWIGSEGGLARFDTHTKQYQFYDIPVEGSR
;
A
#
# COMPACT_ATOMS: atom_id res chain seq x y z
N MET A 1 62.81 44.05 -26.36
CA MET A 1 63.53 42.86 -25.88
C MET A 1 62.50 41.76 -25.67
N ASN A 2 62.37 40.84 -26.63
CA ASN A 2 63.00 39.50 -26.65
C ASN A 2 62.04 38.45 -26.06
N LYS A 3 61.52 37.43 -26.76
CA LYS A 3 61.95 36.74 -27.99
C LYS A 3 60.75 36.05 -28.68
N ARG A 4 60.70 36.11 -30.02
CA ARG A 4 60.41 34.94 -30.88
C ARG A 4 61.75 34.25 -31.19
N PRO A 5 61.78 32.94 -31.51
CA PRO A 5 61.77 32.49 -32.93
C PRO A 5 60.85 31.24 -33.10
N SER A 6 60.08 31.03 -34.18
CA SER A 6 60.36 30.83 -35.62
C SER A 6 61.14 29.55 -35.98
N GLY A 7 60.52 28.69 -36.80
CA GLY A 7 61.15 27.62 -37.60
C GLY A 7 60.43 26.27 -37.44
N TYR A 8 59.37 25.98 -38.20
CA TYR A 8 59.33 25.35 -39.53
C TYR A 8 59.97 23.94 -39.66
N PHE A 9 59.08 22.99 -39.99
CA PHE A 9 59.25 21.62 -40.52
C PHE A 9 60.10 21.56 -41.81
N PRO A 10 60.68 20.39 -42.19
CA PRO A 10 59.95 19.44 -43.05
C PRO A 10 60.24 17.92 -42.85
N ILE A 11 59.14 17.17 -42.89
CA ILE A 11 58.86 15.97 -43.72
C ILE A 11 60.07 15.09 -44.12
N GLY A 12 60.08 13.86 -43.60
CA GLY A 12 60.82 12.73 -44.15
C GLY A 12 60.01 11.45 -43.92
N TYR A 13 59.59 10.83 -45.02
CA TYR A 13 58.64 9.72 -45.11
C TYR A 13 59.20 8.37 -44.65
N CYS A 14 58.26 7.47 -44.33
CA CYS A 14 58.29 6.04 -44.67
C CYS A 14 59.29 5.14 -43.92
N CYS A 15 58.79 4.26 -43.05
CA CYS A 15 58.71 2.83 -43.35
C CYS A 15 58.16 2.03 -42.16
N GLN A 16 57.14 1.22 -42.46
CA GLN A 16 56.76 -0.08 -41.91
C GLN A 16 57.57 -0.64 -40.72
N LEU A 17 56.87 -1.14 -39.68
CA LEU A 17 56.84 -2.60 -39.39
C LEU A 17 55.91 -2.95 -38.22
N LEU A 18 54.98 -3.86 -38.54
CA LEU A 18 54.27 -4.77 -37.64
C LEU A 18 55.17 -5.37 -36.55
N VAL A 19 54.67 -5.49 -35.32
CA VAL A 19 55.13 -6.53 -34.39
C VAL A 19 53.93 -7.40 -34.02
N VAL A 20 53.99 -8.65 -34.48
CA VAL A 20 53.05 -9.75 -34.25
C VAL A 20 53.51 -10.55 -33.02
N ILE A 21 52.53 -10.84 -32.14
CA ILE A 21 52.30 -11.97 -31.22
C ILE A 21 53.45 -12.97 -30.96
N LEU A 22 53.66 -13.35 -29.69
CA LEU A 22 54.10 -14.72 -29.31
C LEU A 22 53.52 -15.17 -27.95
N SER A 23 52.79 -16.28 -28.00
CA SER A 23 52.16 -17.11 -26.95
C SER A 23 53.13 -18.17 -26.40
N THR A 24 53.18 -18.53 -25.12
CA THR A 24 52.47 -19.64 -24.41
C THR A 24 53.28 -19.91 -23.11
N ILE A 25 52.74 -20.40 -21.99
CA ILE A 25 52.57 -21.84 -21.68
C ILE A 25 51.57 -22.01 -20.51
N VAL A 26 50.73 -23.02 -20.70
CA VAL A 26 49.75 -23.62 -19.81
C VAL A 26 50.43 -24.47 -18.73
N THR A 27 50.00 -24.35 -17.47
CA THR A 27 50.05 -25.46 -16.50
C THR A 27 48.65 -25.69 -15.95
N ALA A 28 48.01 -26.73 -16.47
CA ALA A 28 46.75 -27.24 -15.98
C ALA A 28 47.02 -28.07 -14.72
N PHE A 29 46.54 -27.60 -13.56
CA PHE A 29 46.24 -28.48 -12.44
C PHE A 29 44.72 -28.59 -12.33
N ALA A 30 44.21 -29.66 -12.92
CA ALA A 30 42.86 -30.12 -12.71
C ALA A 30 42.80 -30.82 -11.34
N GLN A 31 42.22 -30.15 -10.34
CA GLN A 31 41.56 -30.81 -9.23
C GLN A 31 40.20 -30.16 -8.98
N GLY A 32 39.16 -30.78 -9.56
CA GLY A 32 37.97 -31.08 -8.78
C GLY A 32 37.02 -29.95 -8.38
N GLN A 33 37.01 -28.81 -9.06
CA GLN A 33 35.84 -27.91 -8.99
C GLN A 33 35.05 -28.06 -10.29
N ARG A 34 33.91 -28.76 -10.20
CA ARG A 34 32.86 -28.57 -11.21
C ARG A 34 32.61 -27.05 -11.25
N PRO A 35 32.58 -26.39 -12.42
CA PRO A 35 32.00 -25.06 -12.45
C PRO A 35 30.57 -25.25 -11.92
N VAL A 36 30.32 -24.74 -10.72
CA VAL A 36 28.95 -24.45 -10.32
C VAL A 36 28.48 -23.58 -11.45
N ALA A 37 27.52 -24.07 -12.24
CA ALA A 37 26.81 -23.21 -13.15
C ALA A 37 26.32 -22.06 -12.28
N GLN A 38 27.00 -20.91 -12.33
CA GLN A 38 26.41 -19.67 -11.93
C GLN A 38 25.28 -19.55 -12.93
N HIS A 39 24.12 -20.08 -12.56
CA HIS A 39 22.88 -19.64 -13.16
C HIS A 39 22.99 -18.13 -12.99
N PRO A 40 23.10 -17.34 -14.08
CA PRO A 40 22.77 -15.95 -13.95
C PRO A 40 21.29 -16.04 -13.64
N LEU A 41 20.95 -16.05 -12.35
CA LEU A 41 19.73 -15.43 -11.93
C LEU A 41 19.93 -14.02 -12.43
N ALA A 42 19.53 -13.78 -13.68
CA ALA A 42 19.04 -12.50 -14.09
C ALA A 42 18.06 -12.18 -12.97
N GLN A 43 18.53 -11.38 -12.01
CA GLN A 43 17.66 -10.67 -11.10
C GLN A 43 16.75 -9.97 -12.09
N HIS A 44 15.56 -10.54 -12.30
CA HIS A 44 14.53 -9.84 -13.03
C HIS A 44 14.37 -8.56 -12.23
N LEU A 45 14.93 -7.47 -12.75
CA LEU A 45 14.98 -6.17 -12.12
C LEU A 45 13.54 -5.69 -12.07
N LEU A 46 12.84 -6.08 -11.00
CA LEU A 46 11.53 -5.53 -10.68
C LEU A 46 11.74 -4.03 -10.50
N LYS A 47 11.16 -3.26 -11.41
CA LYS A 47 11.07 -1.81 -11.28
C LYS A 47 9.72 -1.50 -10.68
N PHE A 48 9.72 -0.77 -9.59
CA PHE A 48 8.52 -0.33 -8.92
C PHE A 48 8.33 1.16 -9.17
N GLU A 49 7.10 1.54 -9.48
CA GLU A 49 6.69 2.93 -9.41
C GLU A 49 6.35 3.27 -7.96
N HIS A 50 6.72 4.48 -7.53
CA HIS A 50 6.49 4.95 -6.18
C HIS A 50 5.34 5.96 -6.19
N LEU A 51 4.22 5.57 -5.61
CA LEU A 51 3.09 6.46 -5.34
C LEU A 51 3.05 6.74 -3.84
N GLY A 52 3.37 7.97 -3.45
CA GLY A 52 3.39 8.42 -2.06
C GLY A 52 2.79 9.80 -1.89
N THR A 53 3.15 10.48 -0.80
CA THR A 53 2.60 11.80 -0.47
C THR A 53 2.86 12.87 -1.53
N THR A 54 3.96 12.77 -2.28
CA THR A 54 4.25 13.69 -3.39
C THR A 54 3.35 13.50 -4.62
N GLN A 55 2.66 12.36 -4.72
CA GLN A 55 1.66 12.07 -5.76
C GLN A 55 0.22 12.31 -5.28
N GLY A 56 0.01 12.66 -4.00
CA GLY A 56 -1.29 12.96 -3.42
C GLY A 56 -1.84 11.93 -2.43
N LEU A 57 -1.11 10.84 -2.15
CA LEU A 57 -1.47 9.93 -1.06
C LEU A 57 -1.43 10.69 0.28
N SER A 58 -2.42 10.49 1.14
CA SER A 58 -2.50 11.27 2.39
C SER A 58 -1.45 10.92 3.43
N ASN A 59 -0.98 9.67 3.45
CA ASN A 59 0.05 9.20 4.38
C ASN A 59 0.77 7.96 3.83
N ASN A 60 2.08 7.84 4.10
CA ASN A 60 2.92 6.73 3.62
C ASN A 60 2.80 5.45 4.47
N ARG A 61 2.05 5.47 5.57
CA ARG A 61 1.71 4.28 6.36
C ARG A 61 0.33 3.77 5.97
N LEU A 62 0.33 2.68 5.22
CA LEU A 62 -0.87 1.98 4.75
C LEU A 62 -1.18 0.79 5.65
N PHE A 63 -2.46 0.51 5.87
CA PHE A 63 -2.95 -0.68 6.58
C PHE A 63 -3.67 -1.64 5.65
N CYS A 64 -4.42 -1.13 4.68
CA CYS A 64 -5.17 -1.95 3.73
C CYS A 64 -5.15 -1.34 2.33
N ILE A 65 -5.27 -2.23 1.34
CA ILE A 65 -5.35 -1.91 -0.08
C ILE A 65 -6.52 -2.70 -0.66
N TYR A 66 -7.39 -2.05 -1.42
CA TYR A 66 -8.54 -2.69 -2.06
C TYR A 66 -8.69 -2.21 -3.50
N LYS A 67 -9.15 -3.07 -4.42
CA LYS A 67 -9.55 -2.66 -5.77
C LYS A 67 -11.04 -2.86 -5.90
N ASP A 68 -11.77 -1.79 -6.21
CA ASP A 68 -13.21 -1.88 -6.39
C ASP A 68 -13.59 -2.44 -7.77
N ARG A 69 -14.89 -2.74 -7.94
CA ARG A 69 -15.46 -3.28 -9.18
C ARG A 69 -15.40 -2.30 -10.36
N GLU A 70 -15.21 -1.01 -10.10
CA GLU A 70 -15.03 0.02 -11.13
C GLU A 70 -13.56 0.18 -11.54
N GLY A 71 -12.64 -0.48 -10.85
CA GLY A 71 -11.21 -0.48 -11.13
C GLY A 71 -10.41 0.57 -10.36
N PHE A 72 -11.05 1.35 -9.47
CA PHE A 72 -10.33 2.28 -8.61
C PHE A 72 -9.57 1.51 -7.52
N MET A 73 -8.36 1.99 -7.22
CA MET A 73 -7.57 1.50 -6.10
C MET A 73 -7.90 2.32 -4.86
N TRP A 74 -8.05 1.66 -3.72
CA TRP A 74 -8.34 2.26 -2.44
C TRP A 74 -7.25 1.91 -1.43
N PHE A 75 -6.89 2.88 -0.61
CA PHE A 75 -5.82 2.75 0.38
C PHE A 75 -6.28 3.32 1.73
N GLY A 76 -6.28 2.48 2.75
CA GLY A 76 -6.51 2.88 4.13
C GLY A 76 -5.17 3.21 4.77
N THR A 77 -5.06 4.41 5.34
CA THR A 77 -3.79 4.92 5.87
C THR A 77 -3.95 5.38 7.31
N ASP A 78 -2.84 5.78 7.95
CA ASP A 78 -2.86 6.46 9.25
C ASP A 78 -3.65 7.78 9.23
N ASP A 79 -3.77 8.44 8.07
CA ASP A 79 -4.39 9.75 7.96
C ASP A 79 -5.28 9.86 6.70
N GLY A 80 -6.30 9.00 6.62
CA GLY A 80 -7.38 9.09 5.64
C GLY A 80 -7.58 7.84 4.78
N LEU A 81 -8.75 7.79 4.16
CA LEU A 81 -9.10 6.86 3.09
C LEU A 81 -8.77 7.50 1.74
N ASN A 82 -8.02 6.81 0.90
CA ASN A 82 -7.56 7.34 -0.38
C ASN A 82 -8.16 6.52 -1.52
N ARG A 83 -8.71 7.17 -2.54
CA ARG A 83 -9.09 6.56 -3.81
C ARG A 83 -8.18 7.05 -4.92
N TYR A 84 -7.63 6.15 -5.70
CA TYR A 84 -6.76 6.44 -6.83
C TYR A 84 -7.42 5.96 -8.13
N ASP A 85 -7.47 6.85 -9.12
CA ASP A 85 -8.07 6.61 -10.44
C ASP A 85 -7.07 6.22 -11.54
N GLY A 86 -5.80 6.02 -11.18
CA GLY A 86 -4.71 5.82 -12.14
C GLY A 86 -3.94 7.11 -12.48
N TYR A 87 -4.44 8.26 -12.03
CA TYR A 87 -3.83 9.58 -12.28
C TYR A 87 -3.69 10.40 -11.01
N THR A 88 -4.74 10.48 -10.19
CA THR A 88 -4.83 11.34 -9.00
C THR A 88 -5.45 10.63 -7.81
N PHE A 89 -5.10 11.09 -6.61
CA PHE A 89 -5.71 10.65 -5.36
C PHE A 89 -6.85 11.58 -4.95
N LYS A 90 -7.99 10.99 -4.60
CA LYS A 90 -9.05 11.63 -3.81
C LYS A 90 -8.95 11.16 -2.37
N VAL A 91 -8.83 12.10 -1.45
CA VAL A 91 -8.65 11.80 -0.01
C VAL A 91 -9.94 12.11 0.75
N TYR A 92 -10.35 11.18 1.60
CA TYR A 92 -11.44 11.34 2.56
C TYR A 92 -10.84 11.36 3.97
N LYS A 93 -11.13 12.43 4.70
CA LYS A 93 -10.76 12.64 6.11
C LYS A 93 -11.99 13.13 6.88
N PRO A 94 -12.06 12.97 8.21
CA PRO A 94 -13.03 13.67 9.05
C PRO A 94 -13.05 15.16 8.76
N ASP A 95 -14.26 15.69 8.54
CA ASP A 95 -14.51 17.12 8.39
C ASP A 95 -15.77 17.48 9.17
N PRO A 96 -15.62 18.04 10.39
CA PRO A 96 -16.75 18.44 11.22
C PRO A 96 -17.64 19.53 10.60
N ALA A 97 -17.15 20.24 9.57
CA ALA A 97 -17.93 21.27 8.88
C ALA A 97 -18.81 20.68 7.76
N ASP A 98 -18.54 19.46 7.29
CA ASP A 98 -19.34 18.79 6.26
C ASP A 98 -20.42 17.89 6.89
N PRO A 99 -21.71 18.25 6.79
CA PRO A 99 -22.80 17.42 7.33
C PRO A 99 -22.97 16.07 6.60
N ASN A 100 -22.28 15.84 5.49
CA ASN A 100 -22.26 14.55 4.79
C ASN A 100 -21.08 13.67 5.21
N ASN A 101 -20.23 14.13 6.12
CA ASN A 101 -19.04 13.43 6.56
C ASN A 101 -19.11 13.06 8.03
N HIS A 102 -19.54 11.83 8.30
CA HIS A 102 -19.57 11.28 9.65
C HIS A 102 -18.37 10.35 9.93
N MET A 103 -17.23 10.58 9.27
CA MET A 103 -16.00 9.82 9.56
C MET A 103 -15.48 10.23 10.94
N ALA A 104 -15.40 9.27 11.87
CA ALA A 104 -15.03 9.57 13.25
C ALA A 104 -13.53 9.81 13.43
N LEU A 105 -12.68 9.03 12.76
CA LEU A 105 -11.22 9.06 12.89
C LEU A 105 -10.56 8.91 11.52
N ASN A 106 -9.33 9.43 11.38
CA ASN A 106 -8.62 9.46 10.10
C ASN A 106 -8.03 8.10 9.74
N THR A 107 -7.62 7.32 10.74
CA THR A 107 -6.93 6.04 10.53
C THR A 107 -7.92 4.99 10.03
N VAL A 108 -7.59 4.34 8.91
CA VAL A 108 -8.42 3.28 8.31
C VAL A 108 -7.64 1.99 8.30
N TRP A 109 -8.12 1.00 9.06
CA TRP A 109 -7.42 -0.29 9.23
C TRP A 109 -7.82 -1.33 8.21
N ASP A 110 -9.10 -1.43 7.88
CA ASP A 110 -9.60 -2.40 6.91
C ASP A 110 -10.78 -1.84 6.13
N MET A 111 -11.01 -2.39 4.93
CA MET A 111 -12.09 -1.98 4.04
C MET A 111 -12.51 -3.08 3.08
N LEU A 112 -13.73 -2.97 2.57
CA LEU A 112 -14.23 -3.78 1.45
C LEU A 112 -15.30 -3.02 0.66
N GLU A 113 -15.57 -3.48 -0.56
CA GLU A 113 -16.77 -3.07 -1.30
C GLU A 113 -17.88 -4.11 -1.09
N SER A 114 -19.00 -3.70 -0.49
CA SER A 114 -20.15 -4.60 -0.29
C SER A 114 -20.77 -5.00 -1.61
N ARG A 115 -21.59 -6.06 -1.64
CA ARG A 115 -22.34 -6.47 -2.86
C ARG A 115 -23.18 -5.37 -3.49
N SER A 116 -23.65 -4.41 -2.70
CA SER A 116 -24.42 -3.24 -3.13
C SER A 116 -23.57 -2.13 -3.76
N GLY A 117 -22.25 -2.22 -3.69
CA GLY A 117 -21.32 -1.31 -4.35
C GLY A 117 -20.85 -0.13 -3.51
N GLU A 118 -21.16 -0.07 -2.22
CA GLU A 118 -20.57 0.91 -1.30
C GLU A 118 -19.24 0.43 -0.73
N ILE A 119 -18.37 1.37 -0.39
CA ILE A 119 -17.16 1.06 0.36
C ILE A 119 -17.50 1.08 1.84
N TRP A 120 -17.25 -0.03 2.52
CA TRP A 120 -17.29 -0.13 3.97
C TRP A 120 -15.87 -0.13 4.50
N PHE A 121 -15.66 0.53 5.63
CA PHE A 121 -14.34 0.59 6.26
C PHE A 121 -14.46 0.73 7.78
N VAL A 122 -13.39 0.35 8.47
CA VAL A 122 -13.29 0.42 9.93
C VAL A 122 -12.13 1.28 10.37
N THR A 123 -12.33 1.95 11.50
CA THR A 123 -11.32 2.79 12.14
C THR A 123 -11.04 2.32 13.56
N PRO A 124 -9.82 2.52 14.07
CA PRO A 124 -9.44 2.14 15.43
C PRO A 124 -10.04 3.10 16.45
N GLY A 125 -11.20 2.77 17.00
CA GLY A 125 -11.89 3.56 18.02
C GLY A 125 -12.97 4.49 17.46
N GLY A 126 -13.22 4.44 16.14
CA GLY A 126 -14.30 5.17 15.50
C GLY A 126 -15.34 4.27 14.83
N GLY A 127 -15.17 2.95 14.87
CA GLY A 127 -16.19 1.98 14.45
C GLY A 127 -16.34 1.79 12.94
N LEU A 128 -17.53 1.33 12.54
CA LEU A 128 -17.88 0.96 11.17
C LEU A 128 -18.42 2.16 10.40
N HIS A 129 -17.92 2.35 9.18
CA HIS A 129 -18.35 3.42 8.30
C HIS A 129 -18.72 2.89 6.92
N ARG A 130 -19.61 3.61 6.24
CA ARG A 130 -19.96 3.40 4.83
C ARG A 130 -19.76 4.67 4.05
N LEU A 131 -19.05 4.56 2.93
CA LEU A 131 -18.90 5.59 1.91
C LEU A 131 -19.75 5.24 0.69
N ASN A 132 -20.68 6.14 0.34
CA ASN A 132 -21.32 6.10 -0.96
C ASN A 132 -20.36 6.68 -2.01
N LYS A 133 -19.95 5.86 -3.00
CA LYS A 133 -18.95 6.25 -4.01
C LYS A 133 -19.41 7.40 -4.90
N GLN A 134 -20.70 7.48 -5.19
CA GLN A 134 -21.27 8.48 -6.10
C GLN A 134 -21.40 9.85 -5.44
N THR A 135 -21.93 9.90 -4.20
CA THR A 135 -22.19 11.16 -3.50
C THR A 135 -21.01 11.59 -2.62
N GLY A 136 -20.07 10.70 -2.32
CA GLY A 136 -18.99 10.94 -1.38
C GLY A 136 -19.43 10.96 0.09
N ARG A 137 -20.70 10.65 0.40
CA ARG A 137 -21.26 10.72 1.74
C ARG A 137 -20.72 9.58 2.61
N ILE A 138 -20.28 9.92 3.82
CA ILE A 138 -19.83 8.96 4.83
C ILE A 138 -20.84 8.89 5.97
N ASN A 139 -21.26 7.68 6.31
CA ASN A 139 -22.12 7.40 7.46
C ASN A 139 -21.37 6.52 8.47
N TYR A 140 -21.52 6.82 9.76
CA TYR A 140 -21.09 5.96 10.87
C TYR A 140 -22.22 5.00 11.27
N PHE A 141 -21.83 3.79 11.67
CA PHE A 141 -22.71 2.76 12.20
C PHE A 141 -22.14 2.18 13.48
N ARG A 142 -22.99 2.15 14.51
CA ARG A 142 -22.69 1.46 15.76
C ARG A 142 -22.82 -0.05 15.56
N ILE A 143 -21.86 -0.80 16.10
CA ILE A 143 -21.82 -2.27 16.00
C ILE A 143 -21.68 -2.98 17.35
N GLY A 144 -21.93 -2.28 18.45
CA GLY A 144 -21.84 -2.81 19.80
C GLY A 144 -22.78 -2.11 20.78
N PRO A 145 -22.95 -2.70 21.98
CA PRO A 145 -23.93 -2.23 22.96
C PRO A 145 -23.65 -0.78 23.37
N ASP A 146 -24.70 0.01 23.54
CA ASP A 146 -24.58 1.38 24.04
C ASP A 146 -24.35 1.37 25.55
N ARG A 147 -23.11 1.08 25.93
CA ARG A 147 -22.68 1.15 27.32
C ARG A 147 -22.14 2.55 27.58
N SER A 148 -22.54 3.15 28.70
CA SER A 148 -22.02 4.43 29.20
C SER A 148 -20.57 4.37 29.67
N GLU A 149 -19.84 3.32 29.27
CA GLU A 149 -18.44 3.12 29.56
C GLU A 149 -17.59 4.17 28.82
N ARG A 150 -16.58 4.69 29.53
CA ARG A 150 -15.59 5.62 28.95
C ARG A 150 -14.76 4.95 27.86
N PHE A 151 -14.48 3.66 28.02
CA PHE A 151 -13.81 2.84 27.03
C PHE A 151 -14.86 2.10 26.21
N LYS A 152 -14.76 2.19 24.87
CA LYS A 152 -15.72 1.59 23.93
C LYS A 152 -14.99 0.55 23.07
N PRO A 153 -14.76 -0.67 23.58
CA PRO A 153 -13.95 -1.67 22.88
C PRO A 153 -14.55 -2.09 21.53
N TYR A 154 -15.88 -2.03 21.40
CA TYR A 154 -16.59 -2.35 20.15
C TYR A 154 -16.41 -1.28 19.05
N ASP A 155 -15.96 -0.07 19.37
CA ASP A 155 -15.61 0.94 18.36
C ASP A 155 -14.16 0.77 17.86
N ILE A 156 -13.33 -0.05 18.54
CA ILE A 156 -11.98 -0.40 18.10
C ILE A 156 -12.07 -1.59 17.16
N CYS A 157 -12.26 -1.31 15.87
CA CYS A 157 -12.51 -2.32 14.85
C CYS A 157 -11.26 -2.61 14.04
N TYR A 158 -10.82 -3.87 14.03
CA TYR A 158 -9.58 -4.35 13.40
C TYR A 158 -9.75 -4.77 11.95
N THR A 159 -10.82 -5.51 11.66
CA THR A 159 -10.98 -6.19 10.38
C THR A 159 -12.46 -6.36 10.03
N MET A 160 -12.74 -6.53 8.74
CA MET A 160 -14.07 -6.81 8.24
C MET A 160 -14.08 -7.82 7.10
N MET A 161 -15.15 -8.62 7.02
CA MET A 161 -15.44 -9.48 5.88
C MET A 161 -16.93 -9.51 5.59
N GLU A 162 -17.31 -9.68 4.32
CA GLU A 162 -18.70 -9.90 3.92
C GLU A 162 -18.94 -11.39 3.69
N ASP A 163 -19.99 -11.96 4.28
CA ASP A 163 -20.34 -13.36 4.07
C ASP A 163 -21.16 -13.60 2.78
N LYS A 164 -21.57 -14.85 2.56
CA LYS A 164 -22.35 -15.23 1.38
C LYS A 164 -23.79 -14.70 1.42
N GLN A 165 -24.30 -14.35 2.59
CA GLN A 165 -25.63 -13.79 2.79
C GLN A 165 -25.62 -12.25 2.70
N GLY A 166 -24.43 -11.62 2.70
CA GLY A 166 -24.27 -10.17 2.63
C GLY A 166 -24.20 -9.49 4.01
N PHE A 167 -24.03 -10.26 5.08
CA PHE A 167 -23.71 -9.68 6.38
C PHE A 167 -22.23 -9.32 6.44
N LEU A 168 -21.95 -8.18 7.08
CA LEU A 168 -20.59 -7.81 7.44
C LEU A 168 -20.27 -8.43 8.79
N TRP A 169 -19.12 -9.08 8.87
CA TRP A 169 -18.51 -9.56 10.09
C TRP A 169 -17.36 -8.63 10.44
N ILE A 170 -17.40 -8.03 11.63
CA ILE A 170 -16.43 -7.05 12.08
C ILE A 170 -15.75 -7.56 13.34
N GLY A 171 -14.44 -7.75 13.28
CA GLY A 171 -13.62 -8.05 14.44
C GLY A 171 -13.28 -6.76 15.18
N SER A 172 -13.59 -6.68 16.47
CA SER A 172 -13.31 -5.54 17.34
C SER A 172 -12.61 -5.97 18.63
N GLU A 173 -12.07 -5.02 19.38
CA GLU A 173 -11.50 -5.29 20.71
C GLU A 173 -12.53 -5.92 21.66
N GLY A 174 -13.82 -5.59 21.49
CA GLY A 174 -14.90 -6.14 22.33
C GLY A 174 -15.37 -7.53 21.92
N GLY A 175 -14.94 -8.02 20.75
CA GLY A 175 -15.42 -9.27 20.16
C GLY A 175 -15.89 -9.09 18.72
N LEU A 176 -16.84 -9.94 18.33
CA LEU A 176 -17.24 -10.07 16.92
C LEU A 176 -18.64 -9.49 16.73
N ALA A 177 -18.80 -8.59 15.75
CA ALA A 177 -20.10 -8.07 15.36
C ALA A 177 -20.52 -8.65 14.00
N ARG A 178 -21.76 -9.10 13.88
CA ARG A 178 -22.41 -9.38 12.59
C ARG A 178 -23.40 -8.26 12.29
N PHE A 179 -23.17 -7.50 11.23
CA PHE A 179 -23.94 -6.34 10.84
C PHE A 179 -24.70 -6.58 9.52
N ASP A 180 -25.99 -6.26 9.51
CA ASP A 180 -26.85 -6.32 8.34
C ASP A 180 -26.86 -4.98 7.61
N THR A 181 -26.35 -4.96 6.39
CA THR A 181 -26.24 -3.77 5.55
C THR A 181 -27.59 -3.18 5.13
N HIS A 182 -28.65 -3.99 5.10
CA HIS A 182 -29.99 -3.56 4.68
C HIS A 182 -30.77 -2.98 5.86
N THR A 183 -30.85 -3.73 6.96
CA THR A 183 -31.63 -3.32 8.15
C THR A 183 -30.86 -2.40 9.08
N LYS A 184 -29.52 -2.33 8.93
CA LYS A 184 -28.58 -1.59 9.78
C LYS A 184 -28.58 -2.08 11.23
N GLN A 185 -29.04 -3.30 11.45
CA GLN A 185 -29.02 -3.96 12.74
C GLN A 185 -27.74 -4.77 12.89
N TYR A 186 -27.29 -4.95 14.13
CA TYR A 186 -26.16 -5.81 14.43
C TYR A 186 -26.53 -6.84 15.50
N GLN A 187 -25.83 -7.97 15.45
CA GLN A 187 -25.72 -8.92 16.54
C GLN A 187 -24.27 -8.95 17.00
N PHE A 188 -24.05 -8.75 18.31
CA PHE A 188 -22.72 -8.76 18.90
C PHE A 188 -22.47 -10.07 19.65
N TYR A 189 -21.25 -10.58 19.52
CA TYR A 189 -20.74 -11.74 20.21
C TYR A 189 -19.56 -11.29 21.06
N ASP A 190 -19.81 -11.07 22.35
CA ASP A 190 -18.81 -10.65 23.33
C ASP A 190 -17.71 -11.72 23.47
N ILE A 191 -16.47 -11.28 23.68
CA ILE A 191 -15.43 -12.16 24.22
C ILE A 191 -15.70 -12.34 25.71
N PRO A 192 -15.90 -13.57 26.22
CA PRO A 192 -16.03 -13.78 27.66
C PRO A 192 -14.77 -13.29 28.35
N VAL A 193 -14.91 -12.33 29.27
CA VAL A 193 -13.80 -11.95 30.14
C VAL A 193 -13.67 -13.06 31.18
N GLU A 194 -12.57 -13.81 31.16
CA GLU A 194 -12.30 -14.76 32.25
C GLU A 194 -12.23 -13.99 33.59
N GLY A 195 -13.18 -14.26 34.49
CA GLY A 195 -13.16 -13.74 35.86
C GLY A 195 -14.38 -12.95 36.36
N SER A 196 -15.46 -12.78 35.58
CA SER A 196 -16.69 -12.14 36.06
C SER A 196 -17.82 -13.16 36.29
N ARG A 197 -17.80 -13.80 37.47
CA ARG A 197 -18.97 -14.42 38.12
C ARG A 197 -19.00 -14.02 39.58
#